data_AF-A0A8S4D0K9-F1
#
_entry.id   AF-A0A8S4D0K9-F1
#
_cell.length_a   1.000
_cell.length_b   1.000
_cell.length_c   1.000
_cell.angle_alpha   90.00
_cell.angle_beta   90.00
_cell.angle_gamma   90.00
#
_symmetry.space_group_name_H-M   'P 1'
#
loop_
_entity.id
_entity.type
_entity.pdbx_description
1 polymer ?
#
loop_
_entity_poly.entity_id
_entity_poly.type
_entity_poly.pdbx_seq_one_letter_code
_entity_poly.pdbx_strand_id
1 'polypeptide(L)'
;MRFSRILAKTLAAAGSSVMPRQLSHRDGDTVWSVLTGQAYDNTPTIVLHDVKEIETWILRLLSAPVPVPGKTRVQLEVLSPTAHAPLVFALPDHTRFTLVDFPLHLPLELLGVDTCLKVLTLILLENKVVVQSRDYNALSLSVLALVAMLHPLQYMFPAIPLLPSCMACAEQLLLAPTPFLIGIKNTFFTHKNNFR
;
A
#
# COMPACT_ATOMS: atom_id res chain seq x y z
N MET A 1 7.18 24.37 -17.92
CA MET A 1 6.12 25.32 -17.52
C MET A 1 6.19 25.55 -16.02
N ARG A 2 5.85 26.77 -15.57
CA ARG A 2 6.45 27.52 -14.44
C ARG A 2 6.15 27.02 -13.01
N PHE A 3 7.13 27.31 -12.15
CA PHE A 3 7.07 27.46 -10.69
C PHE A 3 6.12 28.59 -10.25
N SER A 4 5.43 28.41 -9.11
CA SER A 4 5.34 29.46 -8.05
C SER A 4 4.82 28.89 -6.73
N ARG A 5 5.58 29.17 -5.66
CA ARG A 5 5.24 28.99 -4.24
C ARG A 5 4.23 30.07 -3.81
N ILE A 6 3.28 29.72 -2.95
CA ILE A 6 2.80 30.60 -1.86
C ILE A 6 2.67 29.74 -0.61
N LEU A 7 3.30 30.20 0.47
CA LEU A 7 3.27 29.63 1.81
C LEU A 7 2.62 30.70 2.69
N ALA A 8 1.50 30.38 3.35
CA ALA A 8 0.98 31.21 4.44
C ALA A 8 0.26 30.31 5.45
N LYS A 9 0.78 30.36 6.66
CA LYS A 9 0.30 29.75 7.90
C LYS A 9 -1.08 30.31 8.27
N THR A 10 -1.92 29.50 8.91
CA THR A 10 -2.74 29.97 10.04
C THR A 10 -3.16 28.79 10.90
N LEU A 11 -2.71 28.81 12.16
CA LEU A 11 -3.08 27.89 13.22
C LEU A 11 -3.46 28.76 14.43
N ALA A 12 -4.59 28.41 15.06
CA ALA A 12 -5.14 28.91 16.35
C ALA A 12 -5.69 30.37 16.35
N ALA A 13 -6.74 30.76 17.08
CA ALA A 13 -7.47 30.16 18.20
C ALA A 13 -8.88 30.81 18.37
N ALA A 14 -9.81 30.07 19.01
CA ALA A 14 -11.00 30.47 19.81
C ALA A 14 -12.09 31.34 19.13
N GLY A 15 -13.40 31.11 19.25
CA GLY A 15 -14.22 30.27 20.12
C GLY A 15 -15.56 30.99 20.36
N SER A 16 -16.70 30.38 20.01
CA SER A 16 -18.00 30.61 20.65
C SER A 16 -19.07 29.66 20.09
N SER A 17 -19.30 28.59 20.85
CA SER A 17 -20.63 28.12 21.29
C SER A 17 -21.80 28.22 20.29
N VAL A 18 -22.15 27.10 19.65
CA VAL A 18 -23.49 26.47 19.77
C VAL A 18 -23.32 24.94 19.60
N MET A 19 -23.54 24.19 20.68
CA MET A 19 -23.57 22.73 20.67
C MET A 19 -24.89 22.19 20.10
N PRO A 20 -24.87 21.24 19.15
CA PRO A 20 -25.89 20.21 19.11
C PRO A 20 -25.58 19.19 20.21
N ARG A 21 -26.57 18.90 21.07
CA ARG A 21 -26.49 17.93 22.18
C ARG A 21 -25.78 16.63 21.75
N GLN A 22 -24.52 16.47 22.18
CA GLN A 22 -23.83 15.18 22.14
C GLN A 22 -24.44 14.28 23.21
N LEU A 23 -25.11 13.21 22.78
CA LEU A 23 -25.23 12.01 23.58
C LEU A 23 -23.81 11.51 23.84
N SER A 24 -23.41 11.48 25.11
CA SER A 24 -22.15 10.92 25.57
C SER A 24 -22.11 9.42 25.26
N HIS A 25 -21.62 9.05 24.07
CA HIS A 25 -21.25 7.67 23.77
C HIS A 25 -19.83 7.48 24.28
N ARG A 26 -19.65 6.58 25.25
CA ARG A 26 -18.33 6.19 25.74
C ARG A 26 -17.52 5.63 24.57
N ASP A 27 -16.39 6.24 24.28
CA ASP A 27 -15.46 5.86 23.21
C ASP A 27 -14.83 4.46 23.41
N GLY A 28 -15.09 3.82 24.56
CA GLY A 28 -14.63 2.48 24.93
C GLY A 28 -15.53 1.33 24.47
N ASP A 29 -16.73 1.61 23.93
CA ASP A 29 -17.75 0.58 23.63
C ASP A 29 -17.79 0.18 22.15
N THR A 30 -16.70 0.38 21.39
CA THR A 30 -16.66 0.08 19.95
C THR A 30 -15.98 -1.26 19.66
N VAL A 31 -16.37 -1.93 18.57
CA VAL A 31 -15.69 -3.14 18.09
C VAL A 31 -14.18 -2.91 17.92
N TRP A 32 -13.79 -1.70 17.51
CA TRP A 32 -12.39 -1.32 17.32
C TRP A 32 -11.59 -1.22 18.62
N SER A 33 -12.17 -0.71 19.71
CA SER A 33 -11.47 -0.65 21.01
C SER A 33 -11.15 -2.05 21.52
N VAL A 34 -12.09 -2.99 21.37
CA VAL A 34 -11.90 -4.39 21.76
C VAL A 34 -10.86 -5.08 20.86
N LEU A 35 -10.92 -4.90 19.54
CA LEU A 35 -9.93 -5.46 18.60
C LEU A 35 -8.51 -4.94 18.84
N THR A 36 -8.37 -3.70 19.32
CA THR A 36 -7.06 -3.07 19.64
C THR A 36 -6.58 -3.36 21.06
N GLY A 37 -7.26 -4.27 21.78
CA GLY A 37 -6.86 -4.71 23.13
C GLY A 37 -7.26 -3.77 24.26
N GLN A 38 -8.12 -2.78 24.00
CA GLN A 38 -8.69 -1.87 24.98
C GLN A 38 -10.08 -2.37 25.44
N ALA A 39 -10.14 -3.63 25.87
CA ALA A 39 -11.38 -4.21 26.41
C ALA A 39 -11.53 -3.89 27.90
N TYR A 40 -12.74 -3.54 28.34
CA TYR A 40 -13.07 -3.24 29.74
C TYR A 40 -14.07 -4.28 30.29
N ASP A 41 -14.13 -4.45 31.62
CA ASP A 41 -15.03 -5.43 32.28
C ASP A 41 -16.52 -5.24 31.95
N ASN A 42 -16.92 -4.04 31.53
CA ASN A 42 -18.31 -3.71 31.16
C ASN A 42 -18.57 -3.69 29.65
N THR A 43 -17.72 -4.33 28.84
CA THR A 43 -17.89 -4.36 27.38
C THR A 43 -19.23 -5.03 27.02
N PRO A 44 -20.09 -4.39 26.19
CA PRO A 44 -21.36 -4.97 25.80
C PRO A 44 -21.19 -6.34 25.12
N THR A 45 -22.06 -7.30 25.47
CA THR A 45 -22.01 -8.67 24.92
C THR A 45 -22.15 -8.72 23.40
N ILE A 46 -22.87 -7.77 22.80
CA ILE A 46 -23.01 -7.62 21.36
C ILE A 46 -21.66 -7.30 20.69
N VAL A 47 -20.85 -6.41 21.30
CA VAL A 47 -19.54 -6.04 20.77
C VAL A 47 -18.58 -7.23 20.84
N LEU A 48 -18.63 -8.00 21.94
CA LEU A 48 -17.83 -9.23 22.07
C LEU A 48 -18.23 -10.30 21.05
N HIS A 49 -19.52 -10.42 20.74
CA HIS A 49 -20.02 -11.32 19.71
C HIS A 49 -19.48 -10.93 18.32
N ASP A 50 -19.61 -9.66 17.94
CA ASP A 50 -19.15 -9.16 16.64
C ASP A 50 -17.63 -9.33 16.47
N VAL A 51 -16.85 -9.06 17.53
CA VAL A 51 -15.39 -9.30 17.52
C VAL A 51 -15.07 -10.77 17.30
N LYS A 52 -15.78 -11.68 17.98
CA LYS A 52 -15.58 -13.13 17.82
C LYS A 52 -15.97 -13.60 16.42
N GLU A 53 -17.01 -13.02 15.82
CA GLU A 53 -17.35 -13.30 14.43
C GLU A 53 -16.24 -12.84 13.48
N ILE A 54 -15.73 -11.62 13.63
CA ILE A 54 -14.60 -11.10 12.83
C ILE A 54 -13.37 -12.00 12.99
N GLU A 55 -13.01 -12.38 14.21
CA GLU A 55 -11.89 -13.28 14.47
C GLU A 55 -12.10 -14.65 13.78
N THR A 56 -13.29 -15.22 13.92
CA THR A 56 -13.65 -16.48 13.25
C THR A 56 -13.56 -16.36 11.73
N TRP A 57 -13.98 -15.23 11.17
CA TRP A 57 -13.86 -14.93 9.74
C TRP A 57 -12.41 -14.85 9.28
N ILE A 58 -11.56 -14.13 10.02
CA ILE A 58 -10.12 -14.02 9.73
C ILE A 58 -9.47 -15.40 9.81
N LEU A 59 -9.74 -16.17 10.86
CA LEU A 59 -9.19 -17.51 11.04
C LEU A 59 -9.63 -18.46 9.91
N ARG A 60 -10.90 -18.41 9.50
CA ARG A 60 -11.40 -19.21 8.36
C ARG A 60 -10.71 -18.83 7.06
N LEU A 61 -10.52 -17.54 6.81
CA LEU A 61 -9.85 -17.06 5.60
C LEU A 61 -8.37 -17.48 5.60
N LEU A 62 -7.68 -17.35 6.73
CA LEU A 62 -6.28 -17.77 6.89
C LEU A 62 -6.11 -19.30 6.82
N SER A 63 -7.13 -20.05 7.24
CA SER A 63 -7.13 -21.52 7.20
C SER A 63 -7.61 -22.09 5.85
N ALA A 64 -8.15 -21.24 4.96
CA ALA A 64 -8.62 -21.68 3.66
C ALA A 64 -7.42 -22.12 2.80
N PRO A 65 -7.52 -23.26 2.08
CA PRO A 65 -6.45 -23.68 1.19
C PRO A 65 -6.29 -22.66 0.05
N VAL A 66 -5.04 -22.44 -0.37
CA VAL A 66 -4.73 -21.59 -1.52
C VAL A 66 -5.43 -22.16 -2.76
N PRO A 67 -6.19 -21.34 -3.53
CA PRO A 67 -6.84 -21.81 -4.76
C PRO A 67 -5.83 -22.42 -5.74
N VAL A 68 -6.19 -23.54 -6.36
CA VAL A 68 -5.38 -24.17 -7.40
C VAL A 68 -5.72 -23.50 -8.73
N PRO A 69 -4.72 -22.93 -9.46
CA PRO A 69 -4.91 -22.27 -10.75
C PRO A 69 -5.83 -23.06 -11.70
N GLY A 70 -6.91 -22.44 -12.15
CA GLY A 70 -7.88 -23.03 -13.09
C GLY A 70 -8.70 -24.22 -12.56
N LYS A 71 -8.57 -24.61 -11.28
CA LYS A 71 -9.27 -25.78 -10.72
C LYS A 71 -10.18 -25.44 -9.54
N THR A 72 -9.71 -24.63 -8.60
CA THR A 72 -10.48 -24.28 -7.40
C THR A 72 -10.57 -22.76 -7.20
N ARG A 73 -11.54 -22.34 -6.38
CA ARG A 73 -11.78 -20.95 -6.01
C ARG A 73 -12.28 -20.89 -4.57
N VAL A 74 -12.02 -19.78 -3.89
CA VAL A 74 -12.61 -19.46 -2.59
C VAL A 74 -13.77 -18.50 -2.82
N GLN A 75 -14.95 -18.84 -2.31
CA GLN A 75 -16.13 -17.97 -2.31
C GLN A 75 -16.37 -17.48 -0.89
N LEU A 76 -16.38 -16.17 -0.70
CA LEU A 76 -16.48 -15.51 0.58
C LEU A 76 -17.82 -14.75 0.64
N GLU A 77 -18.70 -15.18 1.54
CA GLU A 77 -20.02 -14.58 1.78
C GLU A 77 -20.00 -13.72 3.05
N VAL A 78 -19.54 -12.47 2.93
CA VAL A 78 -19.35 -11.58 4.10
C VAL A 78 -20.68 -11.05 4.66
N LEU A 79 -21.68 -10.84 3.80
CA LEU A 79 -23.00 -10.34 4.13
C LEU A 79 -24.07 -11.27 3.55
N SER A 80 -25.33 -11.11 3.94
CA SER A 80 -26.44 -11.90 3.41
C SER A 80 -26.39 -11.98 1.88
N PRO A 81 -26.61 -13.16 1.26
CA PRO A 81 -26.62 -13.33 -0.19
C PRO A 81 -27.62 -12.42 -0.93
N THR A 82 -28.63 -11.91 -0.21
CA THR A 82 -29.61 -10.97 -0.73
C THR A 82 -29.10 -9.52 -0.81
N ALA A 83 -28.03 -9.19 -0.09
CA ALA A 83 -27.46 -7.85 -0.03
C ALA A 83 -26.28 -7.68 -0.99
N HIS A 84 -25.40 -8.68 -1.09
CA HIS A 84 -24.21 -8.62 -1.94
C HIS A 84 -23.89 -9.98 -2.56
N ALA A 85 -23.35 -9.96 -3.78
CA ALA A 85 -22.78 -11.14 -4.41
C ALA A 85 -21.54 -11.61 -3.63
N PRO A 86 -21.28 -12.94 -3.58
CA PRO A 86 -20.10 -13.47 -2.90
C PRO A 86 -18.81 -12.96 -3.57
N LEU A 87 -17.80 -12.64 -2.76
CA LEU A 87 -16.46 -12.33 -3.25
C LEU A 87 -15.80 -13.62 -3.70
N VAL A 88 -15.25 -13.65 -4.91
CA VAL A 88 -14.64 -14.85 -5.50
C VAL A 88 -13.14 -14.62 -5.67
N PHE A 89 -12.35 -15.45 -5.02
CA PHE A 89 -10.89 -15.46 -5.14
C PHE A 89 -10.46 -16.72 -5.91
N ALA A 90 -9.78 -16.54 -7.04
CA ALA A 90 -9.24 -17.62 -7.84
C ALA A 90 -7.88 -17.19 -8.42
N LEU A 91 -6.99 -18.15 -8.62
CA LEU A 91 -5.71 -17.88 -9.28
C LEU A 91 -5.84 -18.04 -10.80
N PRO A 92 -5.20 -17.16 -11.60
CA PRO A 92 -5.15 -17.30 -13.05
C PRO A 92 -4.43 -18.60 -13.44
N ASP A 93 -4.84 -19.23 -14.54
CA ASP A 93 -4.15 -20.39 -15.09
C ASP A 93 -2.78 -20.03 -15.69
N HIS A 94 -2.01 -21.04 -16.09
CA HIS A 94 -0.66 -20.88 -16.66
C HIS A 94 -0.64 -20.27 -18.07
N THR A 95 -1.80 -20.03 -18.69
CA THR A 95 -1.91 -19.37 -20.00
C THR A 95 -2.18 -17.86 -19.87
N ARG A 96 -2.46 -17.39 -18.65
CA ARG A 96 -2.71 -15.99 -18.32
C ARG A 96 -1.47 -15.38 -17.66
N PHE A 97 -1.38 -14.05 -17.72
CA PHE A 97 -0.39 -13.33 -16.91
C PHE A 97 -0.65 -13.55 -15.42
N THR A 98 0.42 -13.53 -14.64
CA THR A 98 0.37 -13.55 -13.18
C THR A 98 -0.53 -12.42 -12.68
N LEU A 99 -1.34 -12.71 -11.67
CA LEU A 99 -2.15 -11.70 -11.01
C LEU A 99 -1.22 -10.67 -10.34
N VAL A 100 -1.44 -9.39 -10.63
CA VAL A 100 -0.74 -8.27 -9.98
C VAL A 100 -1.76 -7.34 -9.37
N ASP A 101 -1.50 -6.88 -8.15
CA ASP A 101 -2.40 -6.00 -7.39
C ASP A 101 -2.17 -4.51 -7.71
N PHE A 102 -1.53 -4.21 -8.84
CA PHE A 102 -1.12 -2.86 -9.22
C PHE A 102 -1.28 -2.58 -10.72
N PRO A 103 -1.58 -1.32 -11.10
CA PRO A 103 -1.81 -0.95 -12.50
C PRO A 103 -0.50 -0.89 -13.31
N LEU A 104 -0.35 -1.77 -14.30
CA LEU A 104 0.83 -1.80 -15.17
C LEU A 104 0.99 -0.56 -16.06
N HIS A 105 -0.10 0.14 -16.37
CA HIS A 105 -0.06 1.35 -17.19
C HIS A 105 0.44 2.59 -16.42
N LEU A 106 0.49 2.52 -15.09
CA LEU A 106 0.79 3.70 -14.25
C LEU A 106 2.16 4.34 -14.54
N PRO A 107 3.27 3.59 -14.72
CA PRO A 107 4.54 4.18 -15.12
C PRO A 107 4.48 4.90 -16.47
N LEU A 108 3.70 4.36 -17.43
CA LEU A 108 3.53 4.97 -18.76
C LEU A 108 2.74 6.28 -18.66
N GLU A 109 1.71 6.33 -17.82
CA GLU A 109 0.90 7.52 -17.57
C GLU A 109 1.71 8.62 -16.86
N LEU A 110 2.50 8.27 -15.85
CA LEU A 110 3.24 9.24 -15.03
C LEU A 110 4.53 9.74 -15.69
N LEU A 111 5.29 8.86 -16.37
CA LEU A 111 6.58 9.21 -16.97
C LEU A 111 6.46 9.60 -18.44
N GLY A 112 5.35 9.24 -19.09
CA GLY A 112 5.23 9.20 -20.54
C GLY A 112 5.93 7.99 -21.15
N VAL A 113 5.57 7.68 -22.40
CA VAL A 113 6.04 6.47 -23.11
C VAL A 113 7.55 6.47 -23.27
N ASP A 114 8.15 7.55 -23.80
CA ASP A 114 9.59 7.61 -24.09
C ASP A 114 10.45 7.44 -22.84
N THR A 115 10.09 8.12 -21.75
CA THR A 115 10.82 8.03 -20.48
C THR A 115 10.66 6.66 -19.86
N CYS A 116 9.46 6.09 -19.88
CA CYS A 116 9.21 4.75 -19.36
C CYS A 116 10.03 3.69 -20.11
N LEU A 117 10.11 3.77 -21.45
CA LEU A 117 10.93 2.86 -22.26
C LEU A 117 12.43 3.00 -21.95
N LYS A 118 12.91 4.22 -21.72
CA LYS A 118 14.30 4.46 -21.30
C LYS A 118 14.57 3.84 -19.93
N VAL A 119 13.66 3.99 -18.98
CA VAL A 119 13.77 3.38 -17.64
C VAL A 119 13.78 1.86 -17.74
N LEU A 120 12.86 1.26 -18.51
CA LEU A 120 12.85 -0.18 -18.77
C LEU A 120 14.17 -0.65 -19.40
N THR A 121 14.71 0.11 -20.35
CA THR A 121 16.02 -0.18 -20.96
C THR A 121 17.14 -0.15 -19.92
N LEU A 122 17.17 0.86 -19.03
CA LEU A 122 18.16 0.93 -17.95
C LEU A 122 18.06 -0.27 -17.01
N ILE A 123 16.83 -0.70 -16.68
CA ILE A 123 16.58 -1.87 -15.84
C ILE A 123 17.06 -3.16 -16.51
N LEU A 124 16.75 -3.34 -17.81
CA LEU A 124 17.20 -4.50 -18.61
C LEU A 124 18.71 -4.56 -18.77
N LEU A 125 19.38 -3.41 -18.81
CA LEU A 125 20.84 -3.29 -18.82
C LEU A 125 21.45 -3.35 -17.41
N GLU A 126 20.65 -3.72 -16.40
CA GLU A 126 21.10 -3.88 -15.02
C GLU A 126 21.78 -2.61 -14.45
N ASN A 127 21.22 -1.43 -14.74
CA ASN A 127 21.72 -0.19 -14.16
C ASN A 127 21.10 0.08 -12.78
N LYS A 128 21.74 0.98 -12.02
CA LYS A 128 21.18 1.54 -10.79
C LYS A 128 20.12 2.58 -11.15
N VAL A 129 18.87 2.30 -10.81
CA VAL A 129 17.73 3.16 -11.13
C VAL A 129 17.07 3.64 -9.84
N VAL A 130 16.94 4.95 -9.71
CA VAL A 130 16.20 5.60 -8.62
C VAL A 130 14.97 6.29 -9.19
N VAL A 131 13.80 5.92 -8.71
CA VAL A 131 12.53 6.56 -9.07
C VAL A 131 12.13 7.47 -7.93
N GLN A 132 11.74 8.71 -8.23
CA GLN A 132 11.39 9.70 -7.22
C GLN A 132 9.99 10.26 -7.46
N SER A 133 9.18 10.31 -6.40
CA SER A 133 7.87 10.97 -6.44
C SER A 133 7.52 11.61 -5.09
N ARG A 134 6.52 12.49 -5.12
CA ARG A 134 5.87 13.02 -3.91
C ARG A 134 4.75 12.11 -3.41
N ASP A 135 4.14 11.35 -4.32
CA ASP A 135 3.08 10.39 -4.01
C ASP A 135 3.69 9.00 -3.76
N TYR A 136 3.51 8.50 -2.55
CA TYR A 136 4.03 7.22 -2.09
C TYR A 136 3.36 6.03 -2.75
N ASN A 137 2.06 6.12 -2.99
CA ASN A 137 1.28 5.03 -3.56
C ASN A 137 1.67 4.90 -5.04
N ALA A 138 1.61 6.01 -5.77
CA ALA A 138 2.01 6.04 -7.17
C ALA A 138 3.46 5.56 -7.38
N LEU A 139 4.39 5.95 -6.50
CA LEU A 139 5.78 5.51 -6.54
C LEU A 139 5.93 4.00 -6.35
N SER A 140 5.33 3.47 -5.28
CA SER A 140 5.45 2.05 -4.93
C SER A 140 4.87 1.16 -6.02
N LEU A 141 3.65 1.50 -6.48
CA LEU A 141 2.98 0.79 -7.56
C LEU A 141 3.78 0.90 -8.88
N SER A 142 4.37 2.06 -9.17
CA SER A 142 5.16 2.25 -10.39
C SER A 142 6.43 1.40 -10.40
N VAL A 143 7.15 1.30 -9.28
CA VAL A 143 8.34 0.44 -9.17
C VAL A 143 7.96 -1.03 -9.36
N LEU A 144 6.88 -1.48 -8.72
CA LEU A 144 6.37 -2.85 -8.89
C LEU A 144 5.93 -3.12 -10.34
N ALA A 145 5.23 -2.17 -10.96
CA ALA A 145 4.80 -2.24 -12.35
C ALA A 145 5.99 -2.32 -13.32
N LEU A 146 7.04 -1.52 -13.09
CA LEU A 146 8.27 -1.56 -13.90
C LEU A 146 8.94 -2.94 -13.87
N VAL A 147 8.99 -3.59 -12.70
CA VAL A 147 9.52 -4.96 -12.58
C VAL A 147 8.60 -5.97 -13.27
N ALA A 148 7.29 -5.87 -13.06
CA ALA A 148 6.31 -6.79 -13.67
C ALA A 148 6.27 -6.69 -15.20
N MET A 149 6.51 -5.51 -15.77
CA MET A 149 6.60 -5.30 -17.22
C MET A 149 7.80 -6.00 -17.87
N LEU A 150 8.77 -6.50 -17.10
CA LEU A 150 9.91 -7.26 -17.62
C LEU A 150 9.53 -8.68 -18.04
N HIS A 151 8.32 -9.15 -17.70
CA HIS A 151 7.86 -10.50 -18.05
C HIS A 151 8.15 -10.82 -19.54
N PRO A 152 8.76 -11.99 -19.85
CA PRO A 152 8.98 -13.14 -18.96
C PRO A 152 10.30 -13.10 -18.16
N LEU A 153 11.10 -12.04 -18.28
CA LEU A 153 12.37 -11.89 -17.57
C LEU A 153 12.12 -11.65 -16.08
N GLN A 154 13.03 -12.17 -15.25
CA GLN A 154 13.00 -11.96 -13.81
C GLN A 154 14.11 -10.99 -13.42
N TYR A 155 13.73 -9.91 -12.72
CA TYR A 155 14.71 -9.00 -12.14
C TYR A 155 15.34 -9.65 -10.90
N MET A 156 16.66 -9.81 -10.89
CA MET A 156 17.41 -10.55 -9.86
C MET A 156 18.03 -9.67 -8.76
N PHE A 157 17.96 -8.35 -8.90
CA PHE A 157 18.57 -7.40 -7.99
C PHE A 157 17.55 -6.77 -7.03
N PRO A 158 17.99 -6.03 -5.98
CA PRO A 158 17.06 -5.38 -5.07
C PRO A 158 16.10 -4.41 -5.79
N ALA A 159 14.80 -4.71 -5.68
CA ALA A 159 13.72 -3.82 -6.09
C ALA A 159 12.97 -3.36 -4.83
N ILE A 160 13.16 -2.10 -4.43
CA ILE A 160 12.54 -1.52 -3.23
C ILE A 160 11.48 -0.52 -3.67
N PRO A 161 10.18 -0.84 -3.59
CA PRO A 161 9.11 0.04 -4.07
C PRO A 161 9.09 1.42 -3.41
N LEU A 162 9.38 1.45 -2.11
CA LEU A 162 9.50 2.68 -1.34
C LEU A 162 10.52 2.49 -0.23
N LEU A 163 11.62 3.24 -0.31
CA LEU A 163 12.63 3.25 0.73
C LEU A 163 12.17 4.13 1.90
N PRO A 164 12.03 3.58 3.12
CA PRO A 164 11.56 4.34 4.27
C PRO A 164 12.56 5.45 4.64
N SER A 165 12.05 6.67 4.83
CA SER A 165 12.88 7.84 5.15
C SER A 165 13.39 7.86 6.60
N CYS A 166 12.71 7.15 7.49
CA CYS A 166 13.05 7.05 8.92
C CYS A 166 14.14 5.99 9.23
N MET A 167 14.54 5.18 8.25
CA MET A 167 15.60 4.20 8.44
C MET A 167 16.96 4.92 8.46
N ALA A 168 17.66 4.84 9.58
CA ALA A 168 19.03 5.31 9.70
C ALA A 168 19.89 4.66 8.62
N CYS A 169 20.79 5.42 8.00
CA CYS A 169 21.69 4.92 6.96
C CYS A 169 21.04 4.32 5.69
N ALA A 170 19.74 4.52 5.44
CA ALA A 170 19.09 4.05 4.21
C ALA A 170 19.79 4.49 2.90
N GLU A 171 20.51 5.61 2.90
CA GLU A 171 21.33 6.08 1.78
C GLU A 171 22.46 5.12 1.42
N GLN A 172 22.94 4.31 2.37
CA GLN A 172 23.97 3.31 2.11
C GLN A 172 23.48 2.23 1.12
N LEU A 173 22.16 1.99 1.05
CA LEU A 173 21.61 1.10 0.02
C LEU A 173 21.77 1.67 -1.38
N LEU A 174 21.80 3.00 -1.53
CA LEU A 174 22.07 3.67 -2.81
C LEU A 174 23.56 3.59 -3.19
N LEU A 175 24.44 3.33 -2.22
CA LEU A 175 25.87 3.12 -2.43
C LEU A 175 26.23 1.67 -2.78
N ALA A 176 25.24 0.77 -2.81
CA ALA A 176 25.47 -0.63 -3.17
C ALA A 176 26.22 -0.73 -4.51
N PRO A 177 27.24 -1.59 -4.63
CA PRO A 177 28.00 -1.74 -5.88
C PRO A 177 27.18 -2.41 -6.97
N THR A 178 26.20 -3.23 -6.57
CA THR A 178 25.30 -3.97 -7.47
C THR A 178 24.20 -3.07 -8.04
N PRO A 179 23.59 -3.47 -9.17
CA PRO A 179 22.36 -2.87 -9.69
C PRO A 179 21.24 -2.86 -8.65
N PHE A 180 20.29 -1.93 -8.80
CA PHE A 180 19.09 -1.86 -7.99
C PHE A 180 18.01 -1.01 -8.67
N LEU A 181 16.77 -1.20 -8.25
CA LEU A 181 15.64 -0.33 -8.58
C LEU A 181 14.98 0.14 -7.28
N ILE A 182 15.11 1.42 -6.94
CA ILE A 182 14.66 1.93 -5.64
C ILE A 182 13.76 3.15 -5.82
N GLY A 183 12.56 3.09 -5.24
CA GLY A 183 11.67 4.23 -5.10
C GLY A 183 12.02 5.06 -3.87
N ILE A 184 12.26 6.36 -4.02
CA ILE A 184 12.49 7.29 -2.91
C ILE A 184 11.51 8.46 -2.93
N LYS A 185 11.20 8.98 -1.74
CA LYS A 185 10.42 10.21 -1.63
C LYS A 185 11.21 11.41 -2.16
N ASN A 186 10.51 12.40 -2.72
CA ASN A 186 11.10 13.68 -3.11
C ASN A 186 11.90 14.39 -2.00
N THR A 187 11.55 14.17 -0.73
CA THR A 187 12.22 14.79 0.42
C THR A 187 13.28 13.89 1.06
N PHE A 188 13.58 12.73 0.48
CA PHE A 188 14.47 11.72 1.06
C PHE A 188 15.87 12.30 1.36
N PHE A 189 16.45 13.04 0.41
CA PHE A 189 17.77 13.67 0.58
C PHE A 189 17.73 15.00 1.36
N THR A 190 16.56 15.61 1.56
CA THR A 190 16.45 16.91 2.25
C THR A 190 16.57 16.76 3.77
N HIS A 191 16.30 15.57 4.32
CA HIS A 191 16.29 15.34 5.77
C HIS A 191 17.64 14.87 6.33
N LYS A 192 18.68 14.69 5.51
CA LYS A 192 19.98 14.15 5.95
C LYS A 192 21.13 15.00 5.38
N ASN A 193 21.66 15.90 6.20
CA ASN A 193 22.71 16.88 5.87
C ASN A 193 24.11 16.28 5.62
N ASN A 194 24.25 14.98 5.32
CA ASN A 194 25.56 14.30 5.34
C ASN A 194 26.11 13.89 3.97
N PHE A 195 25.48 14.26 2.86
CA PHE A 195 26.06 14.08 1.52
C PHE A 195 26.76 15.37 1.08
N ARG A 196 28.08 15.41 1.26
CA ARG A 196 29.00 16.35 0.61
C ARG A 196 30.09 15.57 -0.09
#